data_AF-A0A2K3K5V8-F1
#
_entry.id   AF-A0A2K3K5V8-F1
#
_cell.length_a   1.000
_cell.length_b   1.000
_cell.length_c   1.000
_cell.angle_alpha   90.00
_cell.angle_beta   90.00
_cell.angle_gamma   90.00
#
_symmetry.space_group_name_H-M   'P 1'
#
loop_
_entity.id
_entity.type
_entity.pdbx_description
1 polymer ?
#
loop_
_entity_poly.entity_id
_entity_poly.type
_entity_poly.pdbx_seq_one_letter_code
_entity_poly.pdbx_strand_id
1 'polypeptide(L)'
;MNTPFDHDVVHFQKTLSSYWEKMVAEVEMKPQKEGAAFRTRWLYGGTTYRRMVEPLAIADYYRDGGKDYVNKKRSKHFKQLEDWMMKESKNATSDINSTRKKNVEAILTIDSCFWADVEEALLLCQELKVVKEKQ
;
A
#
# COMPACT_ATOMS: atom_id res chain seq x y z
N MET A 1 6.56 15.59 -17.52
CA MET A 1 7.68 16.47 -17.12
C MET A 1 7.84 16.29 -15.63
N ASN A 2 9.00 15.80 -15.17
CA ASN A 2 9.26 15.64 -13.74
C ASN A 2 9.81 16.96 -13.20
N THR A 3 9.18 17.49 -12.16
CA THR A 3 9.61 18.70 -11.46
C THR A 3 10.68 18.37 -10.40
N PRO A 4 11.45 19.35 -9.89
CA PRO A 4 12.47 19.10 -8.87
C PRO A 4 11.95 18.38 -7.61
N PHE A 5 10.68 18.62 -7.23
CA PHE A 5 10.03 17.96 -6.09
C PHE A 5 9.79 16.47 -6.31
N ASP A 6 9.64 16.02 -7.56
CA ASP A 6 9.38 14.61 -7.88
C ASP A 6 10.64 13.74 -7.66
N HIS A 7 11.84 14.31 -7.79
CA HIS A 7 13.09 13.60 -7.54
C HIS A 7 13.22 13.16 -6.08
N ASP A 8 12.75 13.98 -5.15
CA ASP A 8 12.75 13.66 -3.73
C ASP A 8 11.81 12.49 -3.43
N VAL A 9 10.62 12.48 -4.03
CA VAL A 9 9.62 11.41 -3.84
C VAL A 9 10.15 10.07 -4.31
N VAL A 10 10.75 10.00 -5.50
CA VAL A 10 11.33 8.75 -6.03
C VAL A 10 12.47 8.25 -5.13
N HIS A 11 13.29 9.16 -4.61
CA HIS A 11 14.35 8.80 -3.67
C HIS A 11 13.77 8.24 -2.36
N PHE A 12 12.78 8.91 -1.76
CA PHE A 12 12.15 8.45 -0.53
C PHE A 12 11.42 7.13 -0.71
N GLN A 13 10.69 6.94 -1.81
CA GLN A 13 10.03 5.67 -2.15
C GLN A 13 11.04 4.52 -2.15
N LYS A 14 12.15 4.65 -2.89
CA LYS A 14 13.20 3.61 -2.95
C LYS A 14 13.83 3.33 -1.59
N THR A 15 14.17 4.37 -0.83
CA THR A 15 14.80 4.24 0.48
C THR A 15 13.87 3.55 1.48
N LEU A 16 12.60 3.98 1.53
CA LEU A 16 11.60 3.37 2.40
C LEU A 16 11.31 1.92 1.99
N SER A 17 11.15 1.63 0.70
CA SER A 17 10.93 0.26 0.25
C SER A 17 12.09 -0.66 0.60
N SER A 18 13.34 -0.23 0.40
CA SER A 18 14.51 -1.04 0.80
C SER A 18 14.54 -1.32 2.30
N TYR A 19 14.23 -0.32 3.12
CA TYR A 19 14.16 -0.47 4.57
C TYR A 19 13.07 -1.48 4.98
N TRP A 20 11.83 -1.29 4.50
CA TRP A 20 10.70 -2.12 4.90
C TRP A 20 10.78 -3.55 4.35
N GLU A 21 11.36 -3.75 3.17
CA GLU A 21 11.64 -5.09 2.65
C GLU A 21 12.60 -5.86 3.55
N LYS A 22 13.69 -5.22 4.00
CA LYS A 22 14.63 -5.82 4.97
C LYS A 22 13.97 -6.09 6.31
N MET A 23 13.24 -5.11 6.85
CA MET A 23 12.53 -5.26 8.13
C MET A 23 11.52 -6.42 8.11
N VAL A 24 10.71 -6.52 7.04
CA VAL A 24 9.75 -7.63 6.91
C VAL A 24 10.49 -8.97 6.82
N ALA A 25 11.55 -9.05 6.03
CA ALA A 25 12.35 -10.28 5.91
C ALA A 25 12.98 -10.69 7.25
N GLU A 26 13.51 -9.73 8.03
CA GLU A 26 14.07 -9.98 9.35
C GLU A 26 13.03 -10.54 10.33
N VAL A 27 11.83 -9.96 10.35
CA VAL A 27 10.70 -10.42 11.19
C VAL A 27 10.24 -11.82 10.78
N GLU A 28 10.20 -12.13 9.47
CA GLU A 28 9.84 -13.47 8.99
C GLU A 28 10.90 -14.52 9.37
N MET A 29 12.19 -14.21 9.26
CA MET A 29 13.28 -15.14 9.59
C MET A 29 13.43 -15.35 11.09
N LYS A 30 13.19 -14.30 11.88
CA LYS A 30 13.28 -14.31 13.34
C LYS A 30 12.03 -13.62 13.89
N PRO A 31 10.90 -14.35 14.06
CA PRO A 31 9.71 -13.79 14.66
C PRO A 31 10.10 -13.13 15.98
N GLN A 32 10.01 -11.80 16.02
CA GLN A 32 10.56 -11.05 17.14
C GLN A 32 9.87 -11.48 18.45
N LYS A 33 10.69 -11.91 19.42
CA LYS A 33 10.27 -12.20 20.80
C LYS A 33 10.09 -10.92 21.64
N GLU A 34 10.46 -9.76 21.10
CA GLU A 34 10.44 -8.47 21.80
C GLU A 34 9.01 -8.02 22.17
N GLY A 35 8.89 -7.30 23.29
CA GLY A 35 7.62 -7.03 23.98
C GLY A 35 6.53 -6.37 23.11
N ALA A 36 5.28 -6.55 23.54
CA ALA A 36 4.08 -6.12 22.80
C ALA A 36 4.15 -4.67 22.30
N ALA A 37 4.69 -3.73 23.09
CA ALA A 37 4.79 -2.32 22.72
C ALA A 37 5.69 -2.05 21.49
N PHE A 38 6.81 -2.78 21.34
CA PHE A 38 7.68 -2.64 20.17
C PHE A 38 6.98 -3.17 18.91
N ARG A 39 6.31 -4.34 19.05
CA ARG A 39 5.47 -4.95 18.00
C ARG A 39 4.36 -4.00 17.53
N THR A 40 3.69 -3.33 18.45
CA THR A 40 2.64 -2.36 18.10
C THR A 40 3.20 -1.13 17.38
N ARG A 41 4.29 -0.54 17.88
CA ARG A 41 4.87 0.69 17.29
C ARG A 41 5.38 0.48 15.87
N TRP A 42 6.12 -0.60 15.62
CA TRP A 42 6.65 -0.85 14.28
C TRP A 42 5.52 -1.23 13.29
N LEU A 43 4.47 -1.94 13.75
CA LEU A 43 3.33 -2.31 12.92
C LEU A 43 2.51 -1.10 12.46
N TYR A 44 2.30 -0.11 13.33
CA TYR A 44 1.71 1.17 12.93
C TYR A 44 2.58 1.92 11.93
N GLY A 45 3.90 1.95 12.15
CA GLY A 45 4.86 2.54 11.21
C GLY A 45 4.79 1.88 9.82
N GLY A 46 4.73 0.54 9.79
CA GLY A 46 4.64 -0.23 8.55
C GLY A 46 3.31 -0.04 7.83
N THR A 47 2.23 0.11 8.59
CA THR A 47 0.90 0.43 8.03
C THR A 47 0.89 1.82 7.40
N THR A 48 1.46 2.82 8.06
CA THR A 48 1.59 4.17 7.49
C THR A 48 2.45 4.16 6.23
N TYR A 49 3.61 3.49 6.27
CA TYR A 49 4.47 3.30 5.10
C TYR A 49 3.70 2.68 3.93
N ARG A 50 2.99 1.56 4.15
CA ARG A 50 2.21 0.89 3.11
C ARG A 50 1.20 1.84 2.47
N ARG A 51 0.45 2.58 3.29
CA ARG A 51 -0.59 3.52 2.80
C ARG A 51 -0.02 4.73 2.06
N MET A 52 1.22 5.13 2.34
CA MET A 52 1.89 6.23 1.63
C MET A 52 2.58 5.77 0.34
N VAL A 53 3.25 4.61 0.39
CA VAL A 53 4.24 4.21 -0.63
C VAL A 53 3.67 3.22 -1.64
N GLU A 54 2.74 2.35 -1.25
CA GLU A 54 2.11 1.42 -2.20
C GLU A 54 1.37 2.14 -3.34
N PRO A 55 0.65 3.27 -3.12
CA PRO A 55 0.10 4.08 -4.21
C PRO A 55 1.15 4.55 -5.23
N LEU A 56 2.36 4.90 -4.78
CA LEU A 56 3.45 5.33 -5.67
C LEU A 56 3.95 4.15 -6.51
N ALA A 57 4.07 2.96 -5.91
CA ALA A 57 4.44 1.75 -6.63
C ALA A 57 3.38 1.30 -7.65
N ILE A 58 2.09 1.51 -7.33
CA ILE A 58 0.96 1.29 -8.26
C ILE A 58 1.07 2.27 -9.43
N ALA A 59 1.25 3.57 -9.17
CA ALA A 59 1.39 4.58 -10.20
C ALA A 59 2.55 4.26 -11.17
N ASP A 60 3.71 3.87 -10.63
CA ASP A 60 4.84 3.43 -11.45
C ASP A 60 4.49 2.21 -12.34
N TYR A 61 3.79 1.21 -11.78
CA TYR A 61 3.46 -0.01 -12.50
C TYR A 61 2.49 0.24 -13.67
N TYR A 62 1.43 1.02 -13.45
CA TYR A 62 0.45 1.31 -14.50
C TYR A 62 0.96 2.33 -15.52
N ARG A 63 1.81 3.28 -15.12
CA ARG A 63 2.52 4.16 -16.06
C ARG A 63 3.29 3.35 -17.11
N ASP A 64 3.92 2.26 -16.69
CA ASP A 64 4.74 1.41 -17.56
C ASP A 64 3.90 0.36 -18.34
N GLY A 65 2.56 0.50 -18.34
CA GLY A 65 1.64 -0.37 -19.07
C GLY A 65 1.29 -1.67 -18.34
N GLY A 66 1.55 -1.74 -17.03
CA GLY A 66 1.14 -2.85 -16.18
C GLY A 66 -0.39 -3.07 -16.18
N LYS A 67 -0.79 -4.31 -15.90
CA LYS A 67 -2.19 -4.70 -15.62
C LYS A 67 -2.22 -5.68 -14.46
N ASP A 68 -3.30 -5.72 -13.72
CA ASP A 68 -3.56 -6.65 -12.62
C ASP A 68 -2.46 -6.58 -11.54
N TYR A 69 -2.25 -5.38 -10.98
CA TYR A 69 -1.18 -5.12 -9.99
C TYR A 69 -1.26 -6.05 -8.78
N VAL A 70 -2.46 -6.21 -8.21
CA VAL A 70 -2.69 -6.94 -6.95
C VAL A 70 -2.19 -8.39 -7.04
N ASN A 71 -2.44 -9.03 -8.19
CA ASN A 71 -2.06 -10.43 -8.40
C ASN A 71 -0.65 -10.57 -8.98
N LYS A 72 -0.24 -9.70 -9.91
CA LYS A 72 1.00 -9.91 -10.69
C LYS A 72 2.24 -9.21 -10.12
N LYS A 73 2.08 -8.05 -9.47
CA LYS A 73 3.23 -7.20 -9.11
C LYS A 73 3.32 -6.83 -7.64
N ARG A 74 2.21 -6.86 -6.90
CA ARG A 74 2.16 -6.45 -5.49
C ARG A 74 3.22 -7.16 -4.67
N SER A 75 4.19 -6.38 -4.16
CA SER A 75 5.36 -6.90 -3.46
C SER A 75 4.98 -7.60 -2.15
N LYS A 76 5.74 -8.62 -1.79
CA LYS A 76 5.50 -9.47 -0.61
C LYS A 76 5.40 -8.64 0.68
N HIS A 77 6.25 -7.64 0.83
CA HIS A 77 6.33 -6.85 2.06
C HIS A 77 5.05 -6.04 2.32
N PHE A 78 4.39 -5.50 1.28
CA PHE A 78 3.09 -4.83 1.43
C PHE A 78 2.01 -5.79 1.90
N LYS A 79 1.95 -7.00 1.32
CA LYS A 79 1.01 -8.06 1.70
C LYS A 79 1.20 -8.46 3.17
N GLN A 80 2.45 -8.70 3.59
CA GLN A 80 2.76 -9.09 4.97
C GLN A 80 2.38 -7.99 5.98
N LEU A 81 2.71 -6.73 5.70
CA LEU A 81 2.35 -5.61 6.56
C LEU A 81 0.83 -5.45 6.72
N GLU A 82 0.08 -5.65 5.65
CA GLU A 82 -1.38 -5.68 5.69
C GLU A 82 -1.92 -6.84 6.53
N ASP A 83 -1.44 -8.06 6.29
CA ASP A 83 -1.86 -9.26 7.01
C ASP A 83 -1.57 -9.15 8.51
N TRP A 84 -0.40 -8.65 8.90
CA TRP A 84 -0.02 -8.45 10.29
C TRP A 84 -0.93 -7.41 10.98
N MET A 85 -1.25 -6.31 10.30
CA MET A 85 -2.15 -5.28 10.85
C MET A 85 -3.59 -5.80 10.99
N MET A 86 -4.07 -6.58 10.02
CA MET A 86 -5.39 -7.21 10.10
C MET A 86 -5.48 -8.21 11.25
N LYS A 87 -4.43 -9.01 11.49
CA LYS A 87 -4.37 -9.95 12.61
C LYS A 87 -4.38 -9.23 13.96
N GLU A 88 -3.59 -8.16 14.11
CA GLU A 88 -3.58 -7.37 15.34
C GLU A 88 -4.93 -6.70 15.61
N SER A 89 -5.55 -6.13 14.58
CA SER A 89 -6.85 -5.46 14.69
C SER A 89 -8.00 -6.41 15.06
N LYS A 90 -7.91 -7.69 14.69
CA LYS A 90 -8.88 -8.72 15.10
C LYS A 90 -8.71 -9.15 16.55
N ASN A 91 -7.49 -9.06 17.09
CA ASN A 91 -7.17 -9.42 18.47
C ASN A 91 -7.51 -8.28 19.46
N ALA A 92 -7.54 -7.03 18.99
CA ALA A 92 -8.01 -5.89 19.75
C ALA A 92 -9.54 -5.81 19.68
N THR A 93 -10.24 -5.96 20.81
CA THR A 93 -11.70 -5.77 20.96
C THR A 93 -12.17 -4.31 20.77
N SER A 94 -11.43 -3.48 20.03
CA SER A 94 -11.68 -2.05 19.88
C SER A 94 -12.20 -1.70 18.49
N ASP A 95 -13.36 -1.06 18.46
CA ASP A 95 -14.04 -0.46 17.32
C ASP A 95 -13.08 0.09 16.24
N ILE A 96 -13.00 -0.63 15.11
CA ILE A 96 -12.50 -0.12 13.82
C ILE A 96 -13.21 1.19 13.43
N ASN A 97 -14.37 1.45 14.03
CA ASN A 97 -15.25 2.60 13.80
C ASN A 97 -14.97 3.86 14.65
N SER A 98 -13.98 3.84 15.54
CA SER A 98 -13.60 5.02 16.37
C SER A 98 -13.08 6.22 15.54
N THR A 99 -12.72 5.98 14.28
CA THR A 99 -12.29 7.02 13.31
C THR A 99 -13.41 7.94 12.82
N ARG A 100 -14.69 7.70 13.16
CA ARG A 100 -15.82 8.56 12.75
C ARG A 100 -15.75 10.03 13.20
N LYS A 101 -14.77 10.41 14.02
CA LYS A 101 -14.52 11.79 14.47
C LYS A 101 -13.10 12.31 14.19
N LYS A 102 -12.42 11.81 13.15
CA LYS A 102 -11.08 12.32 12.77
C LYS A 102 -11.13 13.10 11.46
N ASN A 103 -10.37 14.19 11.43
CA ASN A 103 -10.27 15.14 10.33
C ASN A 103 -9.88 14.41 9.04
N VAL A 104 -10.82 14.25 8.11
CA VAL A 104 -10.68 13.40 6.91
C VAL A 104 -9.52 13.86 6.02
N GLU A 105 -9.23 15.16 6.04
CA GLU A 105 -8.14 15.80 5.29
C GLU A 105 -6.74 15.21 5.58
N ALA A 106 -6.53 14.64 6.77
CA ALA A 106 -5.24 14.06 7.16
C ALA A 106 -5.21 12.52 7.06
N ILE A 107 -6.28 11.89 6.59
CA ILE A 107 -6.41 10.42 6.56
C ILE A 107 -5.83 9.89 5.25
N LEU A 108 -4.78 9.07 5.36
CA LEU A 108 -4.34 8.22 4.25
C LEU A 108 -5.41 7.17 3.96
N THR A 109 -5.66 6.91 2.66
CA THR A 109 -6.58 5.87 2.22
C THR A 109 -6.28 4.56 2.93
N ILE A 110 -7.29 4.01 3.60
CA ILE A 110 -7.14 2.82 4.45
C ILE A 110 -6.69 1.62 3.63
N ASP A 111 -7.31 1.48 2.45
CA ASP A 111 -6.96 0.54 1.41
C ASP A 111 -5.84 1.14 0.54
N SER A 112 -4.66 0.55 0.65
CA SER A 112 -3.49 1.00 -0.11
C SER A 112 -3.48 0.50 -1.56
N CYS A 113 -4.37 -0.45 -1.91
CA CYS A 113 -4.56 -0.91 -3.29
C CYS A 113 -5.66 -0.15 -4.04
N PHE A 114 -6.32 0.83 -3.41
CA PHE A 114 -7.38 1.63 -4.01
C PHE A 114 -7.09 2.08 -5.46
N TRP A 115 -5.89 2.61 -5.71
CA TRP A 115 -5.53 3.09 -7.05
C TRP A 115 -5.35 1.98 -8.08
N ALA A 116 -5.01 0.76 -7.68
CA ALA A 116 -4.94 -0.37 -8.61
C ALA A 116 -6.35 -0.72 -9.13
N ASP A 117 -7.35 -0.72 -8.26
CA ASP A 117 -8.74 -0.98 -8.67
C ASP A 117 -9.28 0.12 -9.59
N VAL A 118 -8.91 1.38 -9.33
CA VAL A 118 -9.26 2.51 -10.21
C VAL A 118 -8.63 2.34 -11.60
N GLU A 119 -7.35 1.98 -11.69
CA GLU A 119 -6.67 1.76 -12.97
C GLU A 119 -7.26 0.59 -13.76
N GLU A 120 -7.60 -0.53 -13.09
CA GLU A 120 -8.30 -1.64 -13.75
C GLU A 120 -9.68 -1.21 -14.27
N ALA A 121 -10.44 -0.44 -13.50
CA ALA A 121 -11.73 0.08 -13.94
C ALA A 121 -11.59 1.02 -15.15
N LEU A 122 -10.55 1.85 -15.18
CA LEU A 122 -10.25 2.72 -16.33
C LEU A 122 -9.93 1.90 -17.59
N LEU A 123 -9.10 0.87 -17.46
CA LEU A 123 -8.77 -0.04 -18.56
C LEU A 123 -10.02 -0.75 -19.11
N LEU A 124 -10.86 -1.29 -18.23
CA LEU A 124 -12.12 -1.94 -18.61
C LEU A 124 -13.05 -0.96 -19.35
N CYS A 125 -13.17 0.28 -18.87
CA CYS A 125 -13.95 1.33 -19.54
C CYS A 125 -13.42 1.65 -20.94
N GLN A 126 -12.10 1.67 -21.14
CA GLN A 126 -11.49 1.87 -22.46
C GLN A 126 -11.76 0.70 -23.39
N GLU A 127 -11.61 -0.54 -22.91
CA GLU A 127 -11.91 -1.75 -23.68
C GLU A 127 -13.38 -1.77 -24.14
N LEU A 128 -14.31 -1.41 -23.27
CA LEU A 128 -15.74 -1.31 -23.59
C LEU A 128 -16.05 -0.26 -24.67
N LYS A 129 -15.36 0.89 -24.67
CA LYS A 129 -15.55 1.93 -25.71
C LYS A 129 -15.09 1.44 -27.07
N VAL A 130 -13.92 0.80 -27.15
CA VAL A 130 -13.37 0.24 -28.39
C VAL A 130 -14.29 -0.83 -28.98
N VAL A 131 -14.92 -1.65 -28.15
CA VAL A 131 -15.89 -2.66 -28.61
C VAL A 131 -17.13 -2.00 -29.22
N LYS A 132 -17.65 -0.92 -28.61
CA LYS A 132 -18.82 -0.20 -29.12
C LYS A 132 -18.58 0.52 -30.44
N GLU A 133 -17.37 1.03 -30.68
CA GLU A 133 -17.01 1.71 -31.94
C GLU A 133 -16.81 0.74 -33.12
N LYS A 134 -16.64 -0.56 -32.83
CA LYS A 134 -16.49 -1.62 -33.85
C LYS A 134 -17.82 -2.30 -34.23
N GLN A 135 -18.93 -1.95 -33.57
CA GLN A 135 -20.28 -2.40 -33.89
C GLN A 135 -20.99 -1.36 -34.75
#